data_AF-A0A139MXE3-F1
#
_entry.id   AF-A0A139MXE3-F1
#
_cell.length_a   1.000
_cell.length_b   1.000
_cell.length_c   1.000
_cell.angle_alpha   90.00
_cell.angle_beta   90.00
_cell.angle_gamma   90.00
#
_symmetry.space_group_name_H-M   'P 1'
#
loop_
_entity.id
_entity.type
_entity.pdbx_description
1 polymer ?
#
loop_
_entity_poly.entity_id
_entity_poly.type
_entity_poly.pdbx_seq_one_letter_code
_entity_poly.pdbx_strand_id
1 'polypeptide(L)'
;MNLEELRQEINQIDDDLVVLLEKRMNLVSQVAAYKQETGKAVLDTKREEVILGRVADHVENPAYKDTIIATFKDILKNSRAYQEQKKA
;
A
#
# COMPACT_ATOMS: atom_id res chain seq x y z
N MET A 1 5.99 -29.37 -2.35
CA MET A 1 6.93 -28.51 -1.60
C MET A 1 6.90 -28.86 -0.12
N ASN A 2 8.04 -28.75 0.55
CA ASN A 2 8.13 -28.82 2.01
C ASN A 2 8.01 -27.40 2.62
N LEU A 3 7.98 -27.32 3.96
CA LEU A 3 7.82 -26.06 4.68
C LEU A 3 8.97 -25.07 4.43
N GLU A 4 10.19 -25.56 4.27
CA GLU A 4 11.37 -24.71 4.05
C GLU A 4 11.36 -24.11 2.64
N GLU A 5 11.01 -24.91 1.63
CA GLU A 5 10.82 -24.44 0.26
C GLU A 5 9.73 -23.35 0.19
N LEU A 6 8.59 -23.55 0.88
CA LEU A 6 7.53 -22.54 0.95
C LEU A 6 8.01 -21.23 1.58
N ARG A 7 8.82 -21.30 2.64
CA ARG A 7 9.38 -20.11 3.31
C ARG A 7 10.39 -19.38 2.43
N GLN A 8 11.19 -20.10 1.66
CA GLN A 8 12.14 -19.48 0.73
C GLN A 8 11.40 -18.73 -0.39
N GLU A 9 10.33 -19.31 -0.93
CA GLU A 9 9.50 -18.59 -1.91
C GLU A 9 8.81 -17.37 -1.30
N ILE A 10 8.32 -17.46 -0.05
CA ILE A 10 7.75 -16.30 0.67
C ILE A 10 8.81 -15.21 0.84
N ASN A 11 10.03 -15.55 1.28
CA ASN A 11 11.09 -14.56 1.45
C ASN A 11 11.42 -13.84 0.14
N GLN A 12 11.46 -14.57 -0.97
CA GLN A 12 11.70 -13.97 -2.27
C GLN A 12 10.58 -12.99 -2.68
N ILE A 13 9.32 -13.34 -2.39
CA ILE A 13 8.18 -12.45 -2.61
C ILE A 13 8.25 -11.23 -1.68
N ASP A 14 8.64 -11.42 -0.42
CA ASP A 14 8.78 -10.33 0.54
C ASP A 14 9.85 -9.32 0.09
N ASP A 15 10.98 -9.79 -0.44
CA ASP A 15 12.02 -8.94 -1.03
C ASP A 15 11.46 -8.10 -2.21
N ASP A 16 10.66 -8.72 -3.08
CA ASP A 16 10.00 -8.02 -4.18
C ASP A 16 8.96 -7.00 -3.68
N LEU A 17 8.21 -7.35 -2.63
CA LEU A 17 7.25 -6.45 -1.98
C LEU A 17 7.95 -5.22 -1.41
N VAL A 18 9.12 -5.37 -0.77
CA VAL A 18 9.91 -4.24 -0.27
C VAL A 18 10.25 -3.28 -1.40
N VAL A 19 10.79 -3.79 -2.52
CA VAL A 19 11.13 -2.97 -3.69
C VAL A 19 9.90 -2.23 -4.25
N LEU A 20 8.75 -2.90 -4.32
CA LEU A 20 7.50 -2.29 -4.80
C LEU A 20 6.95 -1.24 -3.83
N LEU A 21 7.04 -1.50 -2.52
CA LEU A 21 6.62 -0.56 -1.49
C LEU A 21 7.50 0.69 -1.46
N GLU A 22 8.82 0.57 -1.62
CA GLU A 22 9.72 1.72 -1.74
C GLU A 22 9.38 2.60 -2.95
N LYS A 23 9.18 1.99 -4.13
CA LYS A 23 8.72 2.71 -5.33
C LYS A 23 7.42 3.46 -5.07
N ARG A 24 6.48 2.81 -4.39
CA ARG A 24 5.22 3.43 -3.98
C ARG A 24 5.44 4.59 -3.00
N MET A 25 6.35 4.47 -2.03
CA MET A 25 6.66 5.51 -1.05
C MET A 25 7.34 6.73 -1.66
N ASN A 26 8.15 6.55 -2.71
CA ASN A 26 8.69 7.66 -3.51
C ASN A 26 7.57 8.47 -4.19
N LEU A 27 6.56 7.80 -4.74
CA LEU A 27 5.39 8.48 -5.30
C LEU A 27 4.54 9.15 -4.21
N VAL A 28 4.34 8.49 -3.07
CA VAL A 28 3.65 9.09 -1.91
C VAL A 28 4.35 10.36 -1.45
N SER A 29 5.69 10.40 -1.45
CA SER A 29 6.46 11.60 -1.13
C SER A 29 6.16 12.76 -2.08
N GLN A 30 6.07 12.50 -3.38
CA GLN A 30 5.71 13.52 -4.38
C GLN A 30 4.27 14.01 -4.19
N VAL A 31 3.34 13.09 -3.91
CA VAL A 31 1.96 13.44 -3.56
C VAL A 31 1.89 14.30 -2.29
N ALA A 32 2.73 14.00 -1.29
CA ALA A 32 2.81 14.78 -0.06
C ALA A 32 3.20 16.23 -0.35
N ALA A 33 4.29 16.42 -1.11
CA ALA A 33 4.79 17.74 -1.51
C ALA A 33 3.72 18.52 -2.29
N TYR A 34 3.10 17.89 -3.31
CA TYR A 34 2.03 18.51 -4.08
C TYR A 34 0.83 18.92 -3.20
N LYS A 35 0.41 18.07 -2.25
CA LYS A 35 -0.69 18.40 -1.33
C LYS A 35 -0.34 19.54 -0.40
N GLN A 36 0.91 19.61 0.07
CA GLN A 36 1.39 20.70 0.90
C GLN A 36 1.39 22.03 0.12
N GLU A 37 1.95 22.05 -1.09
CA GLU A 37 1.97 23.22 -1.97
C GLU A 37 0.57 23.73 -2.32
N THR A 38 -0.39 22.81 -2.49
CA THR A 38 -1.78 23.14 -2.89
C THR A 38 -2.77 23.27 -1.73
N GLY A 39 -2.32 23.09 -0.48
CA GLY A 39 -3.17 23.12 0.71
C GLY A 39 -4.19 21.98 0.82
N LYS A 40 -4.00 20.88 0.07
CA LYS A 40 -4.88 19.71 0.10
C LYS A 40 -4.65 18.84 1.34
N ALA A 41 -5.71 18.21 1.84
CA ALA A 41 -5.65 17.29 2.96
C ALA A 41 -4.89 15.99 2.60
N VAL A 42 -4.20 15.41 3.59
CA VAL A 42 -3.54 14.09 3.41
C VAL A 42 -4.60 13.00 3.26
N LEU A 43 -5.60 13.00 4.15
CA LEU A 43 -6.72 12.07 4.07
C LEU A 43 -7.62 12.44 2.88
N ASP A 44 -7.78 11.48 1.97
CA ASP A 44 -8.70 11.55 0.84
C ASP A 44 -9.47 10.22 0.76
N THR A 45 -10.60 10.16 1.48
CA THR A 45 -11.40 8.94 1.61
C THR A 45 -11.89 8.42 0.26
N LYS A 46 -12.30 9.33 -0.65
CA LYS A 46 -12.76 8.93 -1.99
C LYS A 46 -11.63 8.26 -2.77
N ARG A 47 -10.41 8.81 -2.68
CA ARG A 47 -9.26 8.20 -3.35
C ARG A 47 -8.95 6.81 -2.79
N GLU A 48 -9.05 6.62 -1.47
CA GLU A 48 -8.78 5.34 -0.81
C GLU A 48 -9.83 4.28 -1.16
N GLU A 49 -11.10 4.64 -1.20
CA GLU A 49 -12.18 3.76 -1.66
C GLU A 49 -11.94 3.24 -3.08
N VAL A 50 -11.51 4.12 -4.00
CA VAL A 50 -11.16 3.73 -5.38
C VAL A 50 -9.97 2.77 -5.41
N ILE A 51 -8.95 2.96 -4.55
CA ILE A 51 -7.80 2.05 -4.47
C ILE A 51 -8.26 0.67 -3.98
N LEU A 52 -9.05 0.63 -2.90
CA LEU A 52 -9.52 -0.61 -2.30
C LEU A 52 -10.47 -1.36 -3.23
N GLY A 53 -11.36 -0.67 -3.95
CA GLY A 53 -12.19 -1.28 -5.00
C GLY A 53 -11.35 -1.91 -6.09
N ARG A 54 -10.36 -1.19 -6.62
CA ARG A 54 -9.44 -1.73 -7.64
C ARG A 54 -8.69 -2.97 -7.13
N VAL A 55 -8.19 -2.94 -5.90
CA VAL A 55 -7.52 -4.09 -5.28
C VAL A 55 -8.47 -5.27 -5.18
N ALA A 56 -9.68 -5.03 -4.67
CA ALA A 56 -10.73 -6.04 -4.51
C ALA A 56 -11.10 -6.73 -5.84
N ASP A 57 -11.05 -5.99 -6.96
CA ASP A 57 -11.33 -6.51 -8.31
C ASP A 57 -10.15 -7.28 -8.92
N HIS A 58 -8.92 -7.07 -8.46
CA HIS A 58 -7.72 -7.78 -8.93
C HIS A 58 -7.45 -9.08 -8.18
N VAL A 59 -8.14 -9.33 -7.07
CA VAL A 59 -7.99 -10.60 -6.34
C VAL A 59 -8.78 -11.69 -7.05
N GLU A 60 -8.08 -12.63 -7.65
CA GLU A 60 -8.68 -13.74 -8.40
C GLU A 60 -9.33 -14.79 -7.47
N ASN A 61 -8.67 -15.14 -6.36
CA ASN A 61 -9.20 -16.11 -5.41
C ASN A 61 -10.06 -15.41 -4.35
N PRO A 62 -11.39 -15.64 -4.31
CA PRO A 62 -12.28 -14.98 -3.36
C PRO A 62 -11.88 -15.20 -1.90
N ALA A 63 -11.26 -16.33 -1.56
CA ALA A 63 -10.82 -16.63 -0.20
C ALA A 63 -9.73 -15.67 0.32
N TYR A 64 -9.00 -14.99 -0.58
CA TYR A 64 -7.93 -14.06 -0.21
C TYR A 64 -8.38 -12.60 -0.19
N LYS A 65 -9.59 -12.32 -0.68
CA LYS A 65 -10.07 -10.96 -0.96
C LYS A 65 -10.03 -10.07 0.28
N ASP A 66 -10.66 -10.50 1.37
CA ASP A 66 -10.75 -9.69 2.59
C ASP A 66 -9.38 -9.48 3.24
N THR A 67 -8.54 -10.52 3.24
CA THR A 67 -7.16 -10.46 3.75
C THR A 67 -6.33 -9.46 2.97
N ILE A 68 -6.36 -9.51 1.63
CA ILE A 68 -5.60 -8.58 0.79
C ILE A 68 -6.12 -7.15 0.94
N ILE A 69 -7.45 -6.95 1.00
CA ILE A 69 -8.04 -5.63 1.24
C ILE A 69 -7.57 -5.07 2.59
N ALA A 70 -7.55 -5.88 3.64
CA ALA A 70 -7.06 -5.45 4.96
C ALA A 70 -5.60 -5.01 4.91
N THR A 71 -4.72 -5.78 4.26
CA THR A 71 -3.31 -5.41 4.06
C THR A 71 -3.17 -4.07 3.33
N PHE A 72 -3.98 -3.82 2.30
CA PHE A 72 -3.95 -2.54 1.58
C PHE A 72 -4.47 -1.37 2.42
N LYS A 73 -5.43 -1.59 3.33
CA LYS A 73 -5.85 -0.55 4.30
C LYS A 73 -4.68 -0.15 5.20
N ASP A 74 -3.88 -1.10 5.66
CA ASP A 74 -2.70 -0.81 6.48
C ASP A 74 -1.60 -0.10 5.69
N ILE A 75 -1.36 -0.49 4.44
CA ILE A 75 -0.45 0.25 3.54
C ILE A 75 -0.89 1.72 3.40
N LEU A 76 -2.18 1.97 3.17
CA LEU A 76 -2.74 3.32 3.07
C LEU A 76 -2.58 4.11 4.38
N LYS A 77 -2.89 3.47 5.52
CA LYS A 77 -2.71 4.05 6.85
C LYS A 77 -1.27 4.51 7.09
N ASN A 78 -0.29 3.63 6.83
CA ASN A 78 1.13 3.95 6.99
C ASN A 78 1.58 5.06 6.02
N SER A 79 1.03 5.07 4.79
CA SER A 79 1.29 6.15 3.81
C SER A 79 0.80 7.50 4.28
N ARG A 80 -0.36 7.56 4.94
CA ARG A 80 -0.88 8.81 5.53
C ARG A 80 0.00 9.26 6.68
N ALA A 81 0.35 8.35 7.60
CA ALA A 81 1.22 8.67 8.73
C ALA A 81 2.56 9.28 8.26
N TYR A 82 3.17 8.70 7.23
CA TYR A 82 4.38 9.24 6.61
C TYR A 82 4.18 10.64 5.99
N GLN A 83 3.06 10.86 5.29
CA GLN A 83 2.73 12.17 4.72
C GLN A 83 2.56 13.24 5.81
N GLU A 84 1.88 12.91 6.91
CA GLU A 84 1.70 13.83 8.04
C GLU A 84 3.03 14.14 8.73
N GLN A 85 3.92 13.16 8.89
CA GLN A 85 5.27 13.39 9.44
C GLN A 85 6.07 14.37 8.57
N LYS A 86 5.93 14.32 7.24
CA LYS A 86 6.61 15.24 6.32
C LYS A 86 6.06 16.67 6.31
N LYS A 87 4.86 16.88 6.84
CA LYS A 87 4.27 18.23 6.97
C LYS A 87 4.77 18.99 8.20
N ALA A 88 5.26 18.27 9.22
CA ALA A 88 5.81 18.83 10.46
C ALA A 88 7.26 19.28 10.27
#